data_AF-A0A2T5HRR9-F1
#
_entry.id   AF-A0A2T5HRR9-F1
#
_cell.length_a   1.000
_cell.length_b   1.000
_cell.length_c   1.000
_cell.angle_alpha   90.00
_cell.angle_beta   90.00
_cell.angle_gamma   90.00
#
_symmetry.space_group_name_H-M   'P 1'
#
loop_
_entity.id
_entity.type
_entity.pdbx_description
1 polymer ?
#
loop_
_entity_poly.entity_id
_entity_poly.type
_entity_poly.pdbx_seq_one_letter_code
_entity_poly.pdbx_strand_id
1 'polypeptide(L)'
;MRPVPQDATDLLQGTLESPSNGPGQSSMRITNALPFGVYVYELTSTGDFAGLPNNGTAATPGSPGALLTPGNSLNFGQYNQGAYFLVTAAYSGGFVCVFQANESGSNLEINTELLLEPNAIGPIPQPNATQVIPPDSQCVVVGCGVAGPNNAVAVVREQYWRRLPDSYTIAPGQSKTISFTTVEGMQSTSSSQVTIAAQIGTSASAGWGPVSASVSASLSASSTTFQQLTLSSETTSYVSETLTGMTANSSDGSGPTTQMYLYWQLMDIINIVDPSSNLVLGSIVSGAKPVVISGPFDPNALPPLPTPAPQATSAAERRKTWVGSRLVPRVA
;
A
#
# COMPACT_ATOMS: atom_id res chain seq x y z
N MET A 1 -13.06 0.72 -18.30
CA MET A 1 -11.98 1.71 -18.15
C MET A 1 -10.80 0.99 -17.50
N ARG A 2 -9.64 0.93 -18.16
CA ARG A 2 -8.43 0.40 -17.53
C ARG A 2 -7.83 1.55 -16.70
N PRO A 3 -7.52 1.36 -15.42
CA PRO A 3 -6.80 2.39 -14.66
C PRO A 3 -5.47 2.61 -15.37
N VAL A 4 -5.11 3.87 -15.62
CA VAL A 4 -3.81 4.18 -16.19
C VAL A 4 -2.78 3.82 -15.11
N PRO A 5 -1.83 2.90 -15.36
CA PRO A 5 -0.85 2.48 -14.35
C PRO A 5 -0.07 3.66 -13.72
N GLN A 6 -0.01 4.78 -14.44
CA GLN A 6 0.57 6.03 -13.99
C GLN A 6 -0.20 6.67 -12.83
N ASP A 7 -1.53 6.73 -12.88
CA ASP A 7 -2.34 7.40 -11.84
C ASP A 7 -2.18 6.70 -10.48
N ALA A 8 -2.10 5.37 -10.48
CA ALA A 8 -1.83 4.59 -9.28
C ALA A 8 -0.42 4.89 -8.73
N THR A 9 0.57 5.04 -9.61
CA THR A 9 1.94 5.40 -9.22
C THR A 9 1.99 6.81 -8.64
N ASP A 10 1.33 7.77 -9.29
CA ASP A 10 1.27 9.17 -8.86
C ASP A 10 0.55 9.29 -7.50
N LEU A 11 -0.53 8.53 -7.30
CA LEU A 11 -1.21 8.53 -6.00
C LEU A 11 -0.35 7.93 -4.89
N LEU A 12 0.32 6.80 -5.16
CA LEU A 12 1.21 6.16 -4.18
C LEU A 12 2.43 7.04 -3.84
N GLN A 13 2.80 7.95 -4.73
CA GLN A 13 3.82 8.97 -4.50
C GLN A 13 3.27 10.27 -3.89
N GLY A 14 1.94 10.38 -3.74
CA GLY A 14 1.27 11.56 -3.19
C GLY A 14 1.26 12.77 -4.13
N THR A 15 1.37 12.56 -5.44
CA THR A 15 1.40 13.63 -6.45
C THR A 15 0.10 13.76 -7.25
N LEU A 16 -0.85 12.83 -7.08
CA LEU A 16 -2.13 12.87 -7.79
C LEU A 16 -3.12 13.85 -7.16
N GLU A 17 -3.68 14.73 -7.98
CA GLU A 17 -4.65 15.77 -7.57
C GLU A 17 -5.83 15.80 -8.56
N SER A 18 -7.04 16.10 -8.06
CA SER A 18 -8.21 16.34 -8.92
C SER A 18 -8.24 17.76 -9.48
N PRO A 19 -8.88 18.00 -10.64
CA PRO A 19 -9.10 19.35 -11.13
C PRO A 19 -9.93 20.20 -10.16
N SER A 20 -9.51 21.45 -9.94
CA SER A 20 -10.22 22.40 -9.07
C SER A 20 -11.56 22.87 -9.62
N ASN A 21 -11.73 22.84 -10.94
CA ASN A 21 -12.96 23.23 -11.64
C ASN A 21 -13.26 22.23 -12.77
N GLY A 22 -14.47 21.66 -12.78
CA GLY A 22 -14.99 20.86 -13.88
C GLY A 22 -16.06 21.62 -14.69
N PRO A 23 -16.32 21.24 -15.95
CA PRO A 23 -17.33 21.87 -16.81
C PRO A 23 -18.80 21.64 -16.36
N GLY A 24 -19.03 20.96 -15.24
CA GLY A 24 -20.35 20.74 -14.64
C GLY A 24 -20.35 19.65 -13.58
N GLN A 25 -21.38 19.66 -12.72
CA GLN A 25 -21.61 18.59 -11.76
C GLN A 25 -22.11 17.34 -12.48
N SER A 26 -21.42 16.23 -12.28
CA SER A 26 -21.77 14.93 -12.86
C SER A 26 -22.24 13.95 -11.79
N SER A 27 -22.81 12.82 -12.22
CA SER A 27 -23.18 11.71 -11.33
C SER A 27 -22.64 10.41 -11.88
N MET A 28 -22.23 9.50 -10.99
CA MET A 28 -21.71 8.19 -11.36
C MET A 28 -22.21 7.13 -10.41
N ARG A 29 -22.31 5.90 -10.89
CA ARG A 29 -22.60 4.73 -10.07
C ARG A 29 -21.33 3.91 -9.92
N ILE A 30 -20.97 3.60 -8.68
CA ILE A 30 -19.81 2.76 -8.35
C ILE A 30 -20.35 1.48 -7.74
N THR A 31 -19.96 0.32 -8.27
CA THR A 31 -20.37 -1.00 -7.77
C THR A 31 -19.15 -1.75 -7.26
N ASN A 32 -19.24 -2.34 -6.07
CA ASN A 32 -18.17 -3.17 -5.53
C ASN A 32 -18.39 -4.64 -5.90
N ALA A 33 -17.58 -5.17 -6.83
CA ALA A 33 -17.56 -6.58 -7.20
C ALA A 33 -16.45 -7.37 -6.50
N LEU A 34 -15.70 -6.74 -5.58
CA LEU A 34 -14.71 -7.43 -4.75
C LEU A 34 -15.42 -8.18 -3.61
N PRO A 35 -14.80 -9.26 -3.09
CA PRO A 35 -15.40 -10.07 -2.02
C PRO A 35 -15.30 -9.43 -0.63
N PHE A 36 -14.77 -8.21 -0.49
CA PHE A 36 -14.62 -7.50 0.78
C PHE A 36 -15.12 -6.05 0.65
N GLY A 37 -15.46 -5.41 1.77
CA GLY A 37 -15.91 -4.03 1.78
C GLY A 37 -14.78 -3.06 1.43
N VAL A 38 -15.12 -1.99 0.71
CA VAL A 38 -14.18 -0.91 0.34
C VAL A 38 -14.70 0.44 0.79
N TYR A 39 -13.79 1.38 1.04
CA TYR A 39 -14.10 2.79 1.18
C TYR A 39 -13.78 3.53 -0.12
N VAL A 40 -14.68 4.44 -0.51
CA VAL A 40 -14.48 5.31 -1.67
C VAL A 40 -14.32 6.75 -1.20
N TYR A 41 -13.28 7.41 -1.73
CA TYR A 41 -12.96 8.82 -1.50
C TYR A 41 -12.86 9.55 -2.84
N GLU A 42 -13.23 10.82 -2.87
CA GLU A 42 -12.86 11.75 -3.94
C GLU A 42 -11.53 12.43 -3.53
N LEU A 43 -10.60 12.58 -4.47
CA LEU A 43 -9.39 13.38 -4.24
C LEU A 43 -9.73 14.86 -4.46
N THR A 44 -9.23 15.74 -3.59
CA THR A 44 -9.37 17.19 -3.81
C THR A 44 -8.33 17.70 -4.81
N SER A 45 -8.43 18.97 -5.18
CA SER A 45 -7.38 19.69 -5.92
C SER A 45 -6.11 19.97 -5.12
N THR A 46 -6.04 19.50 -3.88
CA THR A 46 -4.84 19.53 -3.03
C THR A 46 -4.32 18.11 -2.75
N GLY A 47 -4.94 17.09 -3.34
CA GLY A 47 -4.62 15.67 -3.09
C GLY A 47 -5.17 15.13 -1.76
N ASP A 48 -5.98 15.91 -1.04
CA ASP A 48 -6.60 15.45 0.20
C ASP A 48 -7.75 14.47 -0.08
N PHE A 49 -7.99 13.56 0.86
CA PHE A 49 -9.09 12.60 0.74
C PHE A 49 -10.38 13.22 1.25
N ALA A 50 -11.38 13.30 0.37
CA ALA A 50 -12.71 13.79 0.67
C ALA A 50 -13.70 12.62 0.69
N GLY A 51 -14.32 12.39 1.84
CA GLY A 51 -15.35 11.37 2.03
C GLY A 51 -16.76 11.95 1.92
N LEU A 52 -17.77 11.10 1.81
CA LEU A 52 -19.18 11.51 1.81
C LEU A 52 -19.75 11.48 3.23
N PRO A 53 -19.94 12.63 3.91
CA PRO A 53 -20.61 12.62 5.20
C PRO A 53 -22.09 12.24 5.02
N ASN A 54 -22.54 11.18 5.72
CA ASN A 54 -23.96 10.87 5.98
C ASN A 54 -24.90 10.87 4.75
N ASN A 55 -24.57 10.14 3.67
CA ASN A 55 -25.35 10.10 2.43
C ASN A 55 -25.53 11.47 1.74
N GLY A 56 -24.68 12.45 2.06
CA GLY A 56 -24.65 13.74 1.39
C GLY A 56 -24.25 13.64 -0.08
N THR A 57 -24.57 14.67 -0.86
CA THR A 57 -24.29 14.72 -2.30
C THR A 57 -22.90 15.25 -2.65
N ALA A 58 -22.09 15.70 -1.69
CA ALA A 58 -20.79 16.30 -1.94
C ALA A 58 -19.71 15.77 -0.99
N ALA A 59 -18.54 15.45 -1.54
CA ALA A 59 -17.40 15.00 -0.76
C ALA A 59 -16.82 16.15 0.07
N THR A 60 -16.46 15.87 1.32
CA THR A 60 -15.85 16.85 2.23
C THR A 60 -14.46 16.38 2.65
N PRO A 61 -13.40 17.21 2.48
CA PRO A 61 -12.04 16.86 2.87
C PRO A 61 -11.97 16.44 4.35
N GLY A 62 -11.29 15.33 4.63
CA GLY A 62 -11.13 14.79 5.99
C GLY A 62 -12.34 14.02 6.55
N SER A 63 -13.45 13.93 5.78
CA SER A 63 -14.57 13.07 6.14
C SER A 63 -14.26 11.59 5.84
N PRO A 64 -14.87 10.63 6.57
CA PRO A 64 -14.68 9.21 6.30
C PRO A 64 -15.22 8.84 4.91
N GLY A 65 -14.57 7.87 4.26
CA GLY A 65 -14.98 7.38 2.95
C GLY A 65 -16.33 6.69 3.01
N ALA A 66 -17.01 6.62 1.87
CA ALA A 66 -18.27 5.91 1.78
C ALA A 66 -18.01 4.40 1.77
N LEU A 67 -18.54 3.67 2.76
CA LEU A 67 -18.44 2.22 2.81
C LEU A 67 -19.31 1.59 1.72
N LEU A 68 -18.70 0.75 0.89
CA LEU A 68 -19.36 -0.03 -0.13
C LEU A 68 -19.11 -1.52 0.12
N THR A 69 -20.12 -2.21 0.64
CA THR A 69 -20.03 -3.66 0.92
C THR A 69 -20.08 -4.49 -0.37
N PRO A 70 -19.62 -5.76 -0.34
CA PRO A 70 -19.61 -6.62 -1.52
C PRO A 70 -20.97 -6.71 -2.22
N GLY A 71 -20.98 -6.56 -3.53
CA GLY A 71 -22.17 -6.62 -4.39
C GLY A 71 -23.05 -5.38 -4.40
N ASN A 72 -22.77 -4.38 -3.56
CA ASN A 72 -23.57 -3.16 -3.48
C ASN A 72 -23.05 -2.05 -4.41
N SER A 73 -23.92 -1.09 -4.69
CA SER A 73 -23.59 0.12 -5.44
C SER A 73 -23.79 1.39 -4.63
N LEU A 74 -22.92 2.36 -4.84
CA LEU A 74 -23.02 3.73 -4.36
C LEU A 74 -23.30 4.65 -5.56
N ASN A 75 -24.25 5.57 -5.42
CA ASN A 75 -24.42 6.66 -6.37
C ASN A 75 -23.67 7.87 -5.84
N PHE A 76 -22.64 8.30 -6.55
CA PHE A 76 -21.89 9.51 -6.24
C PHE A 76 -22.50 10.66 -7.03
N GLY A 77 -23.09 11.62 -6.32
CA GLY A 77 -23.61 12.85 -6.90
C GLY A 77 -22.56 13.96 -6.93
N GLN A 78 -22.74 14.94 -7.82
CA GLN A 78 -22.08 16.24 -7.81
C GLN A 78 -20.54 16.24 -7.67
N TYR A 79 -19.85 15.50 -8.54
CA TYR A 79 -18.38 15.62 -8.68
C TYR A 79 -18.00 16.47 -9.91
N ASN A 80 -16.78 17.01 -9.89
CA ASN A 80 -16.19 17.69 -11.04
C ASN A 80 -15.75 16.66 -12.08
N GLN A 81 -16.22 16.76 -13.33
CA GLN A 81 -15.72 15.88 -14.40
C GLN A 81 -14.18 15.94 -14.48
N GLY A 82 -13.56 14.77 -14.53
CA GLY A 82 -12.11 14.60 -14.44
C GLY A 82 -11.57 14.42 -13.01
N ALA A 83 -12.43 14.43 -11.98
CA ALA A 83 -12.06 14.11 -10.60
C ALA A 83 -11.54 12.67 -10.47
N TYR A 84 -10.53 12.51 -9.62
CA TYR A 84 -10.00 11.21 -9.26
C TYR A 84 -10.69 10.68 -8.00
N PHE A 85 -10.93 9.38 -7.99
CA PHE A 85 -11.50 8.67 -6.87
C PHE A 85 -10.54 7.58 -6.41
N LEU A 86 -10.29 7.55 -5.11
CA LEU A 86 -9.47 6.56 -4.44
C LEU A 86 -10.37 5.50 -3.79
N VAL A 87 -10.00 4.24 -3.97
CA VAL A 87 -10.63 3.09 -3.31
C VAL A 87 -9.63 2.46 -2.36
N THR A 88 -10.04 2.24 -1.11
CA THR A 88 -9.25 1.52 -0.10
C THR A 88 -10.03 0.35 0.48
N ALA A 89 -9.32 -0.67 0.97
CA ALA A 89 -9.91 -1.80 1.67
C ALA A 89 -10.46 -1.36 3.03
N ALA A 90 -11.71 -1.71 3.34
CA ALA A 90 -12.36 -1.23 4.55
C ALA A 90 -11.74 -1.77 5.84
N TYR A 91 -11.15 -2.97 5.80
CA TYR A 91 -10.60 -3.63 6.97
C TYR A 91 -9.17 -3.18 7.33
N SER A 92 -8.35 -2.80 6.34
CA SER A 92 -6.93 -2.45 6.51
C SER A 92 -6.60 -0.99 6.15
N GLY A 93 -7.43 -0.34 5.34
CA GLY A 93 -7.08 0.92 4.68
C GLY A 93 -6.11 0.75 3.52
N GLY A 94 -5.81 -0.48 3.08
CA GLY A 94 -4.94 -0.76 1.94
C GLY A 94 -5.46 -0.14 0.63
N PHE A 95 -4.57 0.37 -0.21
CA PHE A 95 -4.89 0.88 -1.54
C PHE A 95 -5.42 -0.24 -2.44
N VAL A 96 -6.57 -0.04 -3.07
CA VAL A 96 -7.18 -1.01 -4.00
C VAL A 96 -6.98 -0.53 -5.43
N CYS A 97 -7.50 0.65 -5.75
CA CYS A 97 -7.36 1.25 -7.06
C CYS A 97 -7.64 2.76 -7.01
N VAL A 98 -7.30 3.44 -8.10
CA VAL A 98 -7.67 4.82 -8.38
C VAL A 98 -8.23 4.89 -9.80
N PHE A 99 -9.18 5.79 -10.03
CA PHE A 99 -9.74 6.02 -11.36
C PHE A 99 -10.17 7.47 -11.54
N GLN A 100 -10.19 7.91 -12.79
CA GLN A 100 -10.66 9.24 -13.17
C GLN A 100 -12.09 9.18 -13.68
N ALA A 101 -12.97 10.04 -13.16
CA ALA A 101 -14.37 10.12 -13.57
C ALA A 101 -14.54 11.07 -14.77
N ASN A 102 -14.29 10.55 -15.97
CA ASN A 102 -14.28 11.34 -17.21
C ASN A 102 -15.64 11.53 -17.88
N GLU A 103 -16.66 10.74 -17.52
CA GLU A 103 -17.97 10.77 -18.17
C GLU A 103 -19.09 10.81 -17.14
N SER A 104 -20.10 11.66 -17.38
CA SER A 104 -21.32 11.73 -16.57
C SER A 104 -22.22 10.53 -16.87
N GLY A 105 -22.83 9.96 -15.83
CA GLY A 105 -23.66 8.75 -15.93
C GLY A 105 -22.85 7.45 -16.07
N SER A 106 -21.53 7.50 -15.85
CA SER A 106 -20.69 6.31 -15.91
C SER A 106 -21.05 5.32 -14.79
N ASN A 107 -21.05 4.03 -15.15
CA ASN A 107 -21.11 2.94 -14.19
C ASN A 107 -19.73 2.32 -14.09
N LEU A 108 -19.10 2.46 -12.93
CA LEU A 108 -17.82 1.85 -12.62
C LEU A 108 -18.03 0.63 -11.75
N GLU A 109 -17.40 -0.47 -12.13
CA GLU A 109 -17.35 -1.67 -11.32
C GLU A 109 -15.93 -1.85 -10.77
N ILE A 110 -15.80 -1.87 -9.44
CA ILE A 110 -14.56 -2.17 -8.74
C ILE A 110 -14.43 -3.69 -8.69
N ASN A 111 -13.54 -4.25 -9.50
CA ASN A 111 -13.32 -5.69 -9.62
C ASN A 111 -11.83 -6.03 -9.54
N THR A 112 -11.50 -7.33 -9.64
CA THR A 112 -10.11 -7.82 -9.52
C THR A 112 -9.19 -7.32 -10.64
N GLU A 113 -9.73 -6.88 -11.78
CA GLU A 113 -8.93 -6.35 -12.89
C GLU A 113 -8.42 -4.93 -12.62
N LEU A 114 -8.99 -4.23 -11.64
CA LEU A 114 -8.52 -2.91 -11.21
C LEU A 114 -7.42 -2.98 -10.16
N LEU A 115 -7.11 -4.16 -9.63
CA LEU A 115 -6.03 -4.36 -8.66
C LEU A 115 -4.67 -4.20 -9.35
N LEU A 116 -3.67 -3.72 -8.61
CA LEU A 116 -2.30 -3.72 -9.09
C LEU A 116 -1.76 -5.14 -9.17
N GLU A 117 -0.88 -5.37 -10.14
CA GLU A 117 -0.19 -6.65 -10.25
C GLU A 117 0.70 -6.89 -9.02
N PRO A 118 0.87 -8.15 -8.58
CA PRO A 118 1.82 -8.48 -7.52
C PRO A 118 3.22 -7.92 -7.81
N ASN A 119 3.83 -7.32 -6.80
CA ASN A 119 5.12 -6.62 -6.82
C ASN A 119 5.13 -5.30 -7.61
N ALA A 120 4.04 -4.90 -8.26
CA ALA A 120 3.88 -3.60 -8.93
C ALA A 120 3.28 -2.54 -7.99
N ILE A 121 3.71 -2.52 -6.72
CA ILE A 121 3.12 -1.71 -5.65
C ILE A 121 3.74 -0.31 -5.49
N GLY A 122 4.46 0.15 -6.50
CA GLY A 122 5.24 1.39 -6.45
C GLY A 122 6.65 1.21 -5.88
N PRO A 123 7.47 2.27 -5.95
CA PRO A 123 8.86 2.24 -5.51
C PRO A 123 8.99 2.18 -3.99
N ILE A 124 10.16 1.76 -3.51
CA ILE A 124 10.53 1.90 -2.11
C ILE A 124 10.48 3.38 -1.70
N PRO A 125 9.95 3.73 -0.51
CA PRO A 125 9.97 5.08 0.00
C PRO A 125 11.39 5.65 0.06
N GLN A 126 11.55 6.88 -0.42
CA GLN A 126 12.85 7.56 -0.45
C GLN A 126 12.94 8.61 0.66
N PRO A 127 14.11 8.78 1.29
CA PRO A 127 14.32 9.87 2.26
C PRO A 127 14.26 11.22 1.56
N ASN A 128 13.82 12.24 2.29
CA ASN A 128 13.73 13.62 1.80
C ASN A 128 14.08 14.62 2.90
N ALA A 129 14.17 15.91 2.55
CA ALA A 129 14.60 16.98 3.44
C ALA A 129 13.73 17.15 4.71
N THR A 130 12.45 16.77 4.68
CA THR A 130 11.58 16.83 5.87
C THR A 130 11.49 15.50 6.61
N GLN A 131 11.83 14.40 5.94
CA GLN A 131 11.76 13.05 6.47
C GLN A 131 13.00 12.23 6.07
N VAL A 132 14.02 12.32 6.92
CA VAL A 132 15.30 11.60 6.77
C VAL A 132 15.10 10.08 6.82
N ILE A 133 14.18 9.61 7.66
CA ILE A 133 13.81 8.20 7.75
C ILE A 133 12.37 8.07 7.23
N PRO A 134 12.18 7.63 5.98
CA PRO A 134 10.85 7.45 5.42
C PRO A 134 10.08 6.36 6.18
N PRO A 135 8.73 6.43 6.18
CA PRO A 135 7.90 5.40 6.79
C PRO A 135 7.85 4.17 5.87
N ASP A 136 7.21 3.10 6.34
CA ASP A 136 6.83 1.99 5.47
C ASP A 136 5.91 2.50 4.34
N SER A 137 5.91 1.82 3.19
CA SER A 137 5.00 2.19 2.11
C SER A 137 3.55 1.88 2.46
N GLN A 138 2.62 2.51 1.74
CA GLN A 138 1.22 2.15 1.80
C GLN A 138 1.03 0.67 1.43
N CYS A 139 0.13 -0.02 2.15
CA CYS A 139 -0.33 -1.36 1.78
C CYS A 139 -1.17 -1.30 0.51
N VAL A 140 -0.91 -2.21 -0.43
CA VAL A 140 -1.58 -2.32 -1.73
C VAL A 140 -2.24 -3.69 -1.82
N VAL A 141 -3.52 -3.75 -2.17
CA VAL A 141 -4.23 -5.00 -2.47
C VAL A 141 -3.85 -5.46 -3.87
N VAL A 142 -3.22 -6.63 -3.96
CA VAL A 142 -2.68 -7.19 -5.21
C VAL A 142 -3.39 -8.47 -5.66
N GLY A 143 -4.35 -8.94 -4.86
CA GLY A 143 -5.15 -10.11 -5.19
C GLY A 143 -6.24 -10.33 -4.15
N CYS A 144 -7.34 -10.94 -4.55
CA CYS A 144 -8.37 -11.38 -3.64
C CYS A 144 -9.13 -12.58 -4.21
N GLY A 145 -9.90 -13.23 -3.35
CA GLY A 145 -10.76 -14.36 -3.70
C GLY A 145 -11.69 -14.70 -2.55
N VAL A 146 -12.41 -15.81 -2.70
CA VAL A 146 -13.32 -16.32 -1.68
C VAL A 146 -12.98 -17.76 -1.34
N ALA A 147 -13.17 -18.13 -0.08
CA ALA A 147 -12.97 -19.48 0.42
C ALA A 147 -14.08 -19.85 1.43
N GLY A 148 -14.09 -21.10 1.87
CA GLY A 148 -15.08 -21.68 2.78
C GLY A 148 -16.34 -22.20 2.08
N PRO A 149 -17.20 -22.91 2.83
CA PRO A 149 -18.54 -23.28 2.36
C PRO A 149 -19.30 -22.04 1.90
N ASN A 150 -19.93 -22.09 0.72
CA ASN A 150 -20.71 -20.99 0.14
C ASN A 150 -19.94 -19.67 0.00
N ASN A 151 -18.61 -19.69 -0.18
CA ASN A 151 -17.79 -18.47 -0.30
C ASN A 151 -17.90 -17.56 0.94
N ALA A 152 -18.02 -18.16 2.14
CA ALA A 152 -18.29 -17.46 3.38
C ALA A 152 -17.19 -16.50 3.85
N VAL A 153 -15.94 -16.67 3.40
CA VAL A 153 -14.82 -15.77 3.77
C VAL A 153 -14.15 -15.20 2.54
N ALA A 154 -13.72 -13.95 2.64
CA ALA A 154 -12.85 -13.32 1.67
C ALA A 154 -11.39 -13.61 2.03
N VAL A 155 -10.57 -13.91 1.03
CA VAL A 155 -9.11 -14.02 1.19
C VAL A 155 -8.49 -12.90 0.38
N VAL A 156 -7.72 -12.03 1.02
CA VAL A 156 -7.16 -10.83 0.41
C VAL A 156 -5.65 -10.82 0.59
N ARG A 157 -4.92 -10.56 -0.50
CA ARG A 157 -3.47 -10.47 -0.54
C ARG A 157 -3.05 -9.01 -0.67
N GLU A 158 -2.24 -8.56 0.28
CA GLU A 158 -1.72 -7.20 0.35
C GLU A 158 -0.20 -7.22 0.33
N GLN A 159 0.41 -6.20 -0.27
CA GLN A 159 1.85 -6.04 -0.28
C GLN A 159 2.26 -4.61 0.09
N TYR A 160 3.41 -4.46 0.75
CA TYR A 160 4.00 -3.16 1.07
C TYR A 160 5.51 -3.28 1.29
N TRP A 161 6.23 -2.17 1.13
CA TRP A 161 7.64 -2.07 1.49
C TRP A 161 7.80 -1.74 2.96
N ARG A 162 8.45 -2.63 3.70
CA ARG A 162 8.81 -2.42 5.10
C ARG A 162 10.29 -2.10 5.23
N ARG A 163 10.60 -1.07 6.01
CA ARG A 163 11.98 -0.77 6.37
C ARG A 163 12.48 -1.75 7.44
N LEU A 164 13.66 -2.31 7.22
CA LEU A 164 14.31 -3.22 8.17
C LEU A 164 15.14 -2.44 9.21
N PRO A 165 15.27 -2.99 10.43
CA PRO A 165 16.09 -2.41 11.49
C PRO A 165 17.59 -2.38 11.15
N ASP A 166 18.04 -3.13 10.14
CA ASP A 166 19.43 -3.21 9.70
C ASP A 166 19.94 -1.97 8.95
N SER A 167 19.09 -0.97 8.73
CA SER A 167 19.48 0.32 8.15
C SER A 167 20.58 1.00 8.99
N TYR A 168 21.59 1.60 8.36
CA TYR A 168 22.72 2.22 9.09
C TYR A 168 23.31 3.44 8.38
N THR A 169 24.19 4.14 9.10
CA THR A 169 25.03 5.21 8.57
C THR A 169 26.51 4.83 8.66
N ILE A 170 27.31 5.37 7.74
CA ILE A 170 28.77 5.27 7.72
C ILE A 170 29.33 6.69 7.77
N ALA A 171 30.12 6.98 8.80
CA ALA A 171 30.83 8.24 8.91
C ALA A 171 31.93 8.32 7.83
N PRO A 172 32.36 9.52 7.42
CA PRO A 172 33.37 9.64 6.38
C PRO A 172 34.69 8.96 6.79
N GLY A 173 35.28 8.23 5.85
CA GLY A 173 36.50 7.44 6.05
C GLY A 173 36.39 6.21 6.97
N GLN A 174 35.19 5.86 7.45
CA GLN A 174 34.94 4.59 8.13
C GLN A 174 34.54 3.51 7.13
N SER A 175 34.88 2.26 7.40
CA SER A 175 34.38 1.11 6.65
C SER A 175 33.50 0.25 7.54
N LYS A 176 32.44 -0.30 6.96
CA LYS A 176 31.57 -1.28 7.60
C LYS A 176 31.48 -2.51 6.71
N THR A 177 31.94 -3.64 7.24
CA THR A 177 31.63 -4.94 6.66
C THR A 177 30.25 -5.35 7.14
N ILE A 178 29.38 -5.66 6.19
CA ILE A 178 28.01 -6.03 6.45
C ILE A 178 27.86 -7.51 6.12
N SER A 179 27.31 -8.24 7.07
CA SER A 179 26.90 -9.63 6.90
C SER A 179 25.41 -9.66 7.14
N PHE A 180 24.62 -10.00 6.12
CA PHE A 180 23.18 -10.16 6.33
C PHE A 180 22.88 -11.64 6.64
N THR A 181 22.23 -11.87 7.78
CA THR A 181 21.66 -13.17 8.13
C THR A 181 20.19 -13.12 7.76
N THR A 182 19.75 -13.94 6.82
CA THR A 182 18.34 -13.94 6.42
C THR A 182 17.56 -14.94 7.25
N VAL A 183 16.88 -14.47 8.28
CA VAL A 183 16.01 -15.30 9.14
C VAL A 183 14.67 -15.54 8.44
N GLU A 184 14.28 -16.80 8.30
CA GLU A 184 12.94 -17.19 7.88
C GLU A 184 12.07 -17.37 9.12
N GLY A 185 11.02 -16.57 9.22
CA GLY A 185 10.00 -16.72 10.25
C GLY A 185 8.63 -16.48 9.63
N MET A 186 7.83 -17.53 9.52
CA MET A 186 6.39 -17.40 9.31
C MET A 186 5.75 -17.17 10.68
N GLN A 187 5.27 -15.96 10.94
CA GLN A 187 4.47 -15.70 12.14
C GLN A 187 3.01 -15.91 11.78
N SER A 188 2.51 -17.13 12.02
CA SER A 188 1.09 -17.43 11.95
C SER A 188 0.44 -17.13 13.29
N THR A 189 -0.49 -16.18 13.33
CA THR A 189 -1.37 -15.96 14.47
C THR A 189 -2.80 -16.28 14.04
N SER A 190 -3.32 -17.43 14.45
CA SER A 190 -4.74 -17.74 14.31
C SER A 190 -5.20 -18.67 15.42
N SER A 191 -6.30 -18.27 16.06
CA SER A 191 -7.13 -19.10 16.92
C SER A 191 -8.36 -19.55 16.11
N SER A 192 -8.27 -20.77 15.55
CA SER A 192 -9.36 -21.53 14.91
C SER A 192 -9.73 -21.15 13.47
N GLN A 193 -9.43 -22.04 12.50
CA GLN A 193 -10.36 -22.55 11.47
C GLN A 193 -9.65 -23.56 10.54
N VAL A 194 -10.32 -24.68 10.25
CA VAL A 194 -9.83 -25.82 9.44
C VAL A 194 -10.39 -25.69 8.02
N THR A 195 -9.56 -25.96 6.99
CA THR A 195 -9.92 -26.11 5.55
C THR A 195 -9.84 -24.86 4.64
N ILE A 196 -8.85 -23.97 4.79
CA ILE A 196 -8.65 -22.84 3.86
C ILE A 196 -7.68 -23.19 2.70
N ALA A 197 -6.75 -24.14 2.92
CA ALA A 197 -5.72 -24.55 1.96
C ALA A 197 -6.26 -24.97 0.59
N ALA A 198 -7.29 -25.81 0.59
CA ALA A 198 -7.76 -26.51 -0.60
C ALA A 198 -8.61 -25.61 -1.52
N GLN A 199 -9.15 -24.50 -1.00
CA GLN A 199 -10.10 -23.67 -1.74
C GLN A 199 -9.48 -22.40 -2.34
N ILE A 200 -8.33 -21.96 -1.84
CA ILE A 200 -7.55 -20.88 -2.47
C ILE A 200 -7.11 -21.29 -3.89
N GLY A 201 -6.90 -22.59 -4.16
CA GLY A 201 -6.54 -23.08 -5.49
C GLY A 201 -7.66 -23.08 -6.53
N THR A 202 -8.93 -23.03 -6.12
CA THR A 202 -10.09 -23.20 -7.04
C THR A 202 -10.89 -21.93 -7.30
N SER A 203 -10.77 -20.92 -6.44
CA SER A 203 -11.54 -19.66 -6.54
C SER A 203 -10.65 -18.41 -6.69
N ALA A 204 -9.35 -18.61 -6.89
CA ALA A 204 -8.36 -17.56 -7.05
C ALA A 204 -8.49 -16.85 -8.41
N SER A 205 -9.12 -15.68 -8.43
CA SER A 205 -8.93 -14.70 -9.50
C SER A 205 -7.49 -14.13 -9.46
N ALA A 206 -7.02 -13.58 -10.58
CA ALA A 206 -5.62 -13.17 -10.82
C ALA A 206 -4.90 -12.52 -9.62
N GLY A 207 -3.62 -12.87 -9.42
CA GLY A 207 -2.76 -12.25 -8.40
C GLY A 207 -2.10 -13.17 -7.38
N TRP A 208 -2.28 -14.50 -7.48
CA TRP A 208 -1.83 -15.44 -6.44
C TRP A 208 -0.36 -15.91 -6.52
N GLY A 209 0.31 -15.77 -7.66
CA GLY A 209 1.74 -16.12 -7.82
C GLY A 209 2.15 -17.51 -7.27
N PRO A 210 3.46 -17.78 -7.10
CA PRO A 210 3.98 -19.03 -6.51
C PRO A 210 3.70 -19.17 -4.99
N VAL A 211 3.19 -18.14 -4.33
CA VAL A 211 2.80 -18.15 -2.91
C VAL A 211 1.62 -19.09 -2.66
N SER A 212 0.74 -19.27 -3.66
CA SER A 212 -0.36 -20.25 -3.59
C SER A 212 0.11 -21.68 -3.32
N ALA A 213 1.25 -22.11 -3.86
CA ALA A 213 1.78 -23.47 -3.66
C ALA A 213 2.39 -23.65 -2.25
N SER A 214 3.11 -22.65 -1.74
CA SER A 214 3.72 -22.70 -0.40
C SER A 214 2.69 -22.56 0.71
N VAL A 215 1.64 -21.76 0.50
CA VAL A 215 0.49 -21.65 1.41
C VAL A 215 -0.37 -22.92 1.36
N SER A 216 -0.62 -23.47 0.17
CA SER A 216 -1.33 -24.76 0.03
C SER A 216 -0.57 -25.89 0.72
N ALA A 217 0.76 -25.96 0.59
CA ALA A 217 1.59 -26.95 1.25
C ALA A 217 1.64 -26.75 2.78
N SER A 218 1.83 -25.52 3.26
CA SER A 218 1.92 -25.21 4.70
C SER A 218 0.60 -25.45 5.43
N LEU A 219 -0.52 -25.13 4.79
CA LEU A 219 -1.86 -25.36 5.33
C LEU A 219 -2.29 -26.84 5.19
N SER A 220 -1.87 -27.55 4.13
CA SER A 220 -2.14 -28.99 3.96
C SER A 220 -1.34 -29.84 4.95
N ALA A 221 -0.11 -29.46 5.28
CA ALA A 221 0.73 -30.16 6.26
C ALA A 221 0.20 -30.03 7.70
N SER A 222 -0.66 -29.05 7.97
CA SER A 222 -1.04 -28.67 9.33
C SER A 222 -2.53 -28.86 9.63
N SER A 223 -3.19 -29.75 8.87
CA SER A 223 -4.63 -30.04 8.97
C SER A 223 -5.05 -30.84 10.22
N THR A 224 -4.17 -30.99 11.23
CA THR A 224 -4.54 -31.60 12.51
C THR A 224 -4.03 -30.72 13.66
N THR A 225 -4.94 -29.88 14.18
CA THR A 225 -4.81 -29.13 15.44
C THR A 225 -3.69 -28.07 15.47
N PHE A 226 -4.03 -26.80 15.23
CA PHE A 226 -3.06 -25.71 15.32
C PHE A 226 -2.99 -25.08 16.70
N GLN A 227 -1.86 -25.33 17.37
CA GLN A 227 -1.24 -24.42 18.35
C GLN A 227 -0.37 -23.40 17.60
N GLN A 228 -0.04 -22.27 18.24
CA GLN A 228 0.92 -21.28 17.72
C GLN A 228 2.20 -21.98 17.23
N LEU A 229 2.39 -22.06 15.91
CA LEU A 229 3.51 -22.73 15.28
C LEU A 229 4.33 -21.71 14.50
N THR A 230 5.49 -21.38 15.06
CA THR A 230 6.57 -20.70 14.32
C THR A 230 7.31 -21.78 13.54
N LEU A 231 7.06 -21.90 12.24
CA LEU A 231 7.89 -22.72 11.35
C LEU A 231 9.13 -21.90 10.99
N SER A 232 10.29 -22.31 11.50
CA SER A 232 11.59 -21.77 11.14
C SER A 232 12.32 -22.81 10.29
N SER A 233 12.59 -22.47 9.02
CA SER A 233 13.46 -23.24 8.14
C SER A 233 14.74 -22.43 7.96
N GLU A 234 15.90 -23.04 8.21
CA GLU A 234 17.19 -22.35 8.19
C GLU A 234 17.94 -22.71 6.89
N THR A 235 18.13 -21.74 6.00
CA THR A 235 19.07 -21.88 4.87
C THR A 235 20.03 -20.69 4.89
N THR A 236 21.30 -20.98 5.19
CA THR A 236 22.36 -19.99 5.36
C THR A 236 23.05 -19.72 4.03
N SER A 237 23.03 -18.47 3.56
CA SER A 237 23.95 -17.99 2.52
C SER A 237 24.77 -16.82 3.07
N TYR A 238 26.09 -16.91 2.93
CA TYR A 238 27.02 -15.88 3.39
C TYR A 238 27.43 -15.00 2.22
N VAL A 239 27.05 -13.73 2.25
CA VAL A 239 27.59 -12.69 1.37
C VAL A 239 28.14 -11.58 2.28
N SER A 240 29.41 -11.23 2.08
CA SER A 240 30.11 -10.20 2.82
C SER A 240 30.44 -9.06 1.87
N GLU A 241 29.86 -7.89 2.10
CA GLU A 241 30.18 -6.67 1.36
C GLU A 241 30.78 -5.65 2.32
N THR A 242 31.88 -5.00 1.91
CA THR A 242 32.52 -3.95 2.71
C THR A 242 32.22 -2.62 2.04
N LEU A 243 31.41 -1.79 2.71
CA LEU A 243 31.17 -0.43 2.28
C LEU A 243 32.11 0.52 3.01
N THR A 244 32.72 1.43 2.27
CA THR A 244 33.65 2.44 2.80
C THR A 244 33.04 3.82 2.58
N GLY A 245 32.85 4.56 3.67
CA GLY A 245 32.41 5.94 3.64
C GLY A 245 33.41 6.81 2.88
N MET A 246 32.90 7.83 2.19
CA MET A 246 33.70 8.69 1.32
C MET A 246 34.89 9.31 2.08
N THR A 247 36.10 9.11 1.54
CA THR A 247 37.37 9.64 2.09
C THR A 247 37.86 10.88 1.36
N ALA A 248 37.32 11.17 0.18
CA ALA A 248 37.71 12.28 -0.67
C ALA A 248 36.53 13.24 -0.86
N ASN A 249 36.82 14.51 -1.16
CA ASN A 249 35.81 15.48 -1.59
C ASN A 249 35.02 14.88 -2.76
N SER A 250 33.70 14.92 -2.68
CA SER A 250 32.86 14.53 -3.81
C SER A 250 33.12 15.45 -5.00
N SER A 251 32.76 15.00 -6.20
CA SER A 251 32.99 15.72 -7.46
C SER A 251 32.35 17.12 -7.54
N ASP A 252 31.50 17.46 -6.57
CA ASP A 252 30.86 18.76 -6.40
C ASP A 252 31.60 19.71 -5.44
N GLY A 253 32.74 19.28 -4.89
CA GLY A 253 33.54 20.07 -3.94
C GLY A 253 33.00 20.08 -2.51
N SER A 254 31.93 19.35 -2.21
CA SER A 254 31.53 19.11 -0.83
C SER A 254 32.52 18.13 -0.17
N GLY A 255 32.86 18.42 1.08
CA GLY A 255 33.83 17.62 1.83
C GLY A 255 33.32 16.19 2.06
N PRO A 256 34.12 15.31 2.68
CA PRO A 256 33.70 13.95 2.98
C PRO A 256 32.41 13.94 3.83
N THR A 257 31.35 13.29 3.33
CA THR A 257 30.00 13.29 3.95
C THR A 257 29.63 11.95 4.59
N THR A 258 28.68 12.00 5.53
CA THR A 258 28.11 10.79 6.15
C THR A 258 27.17 10.14 5.14
N GLN A 259 27.30 8.82 4.96
CA GLN A 259 26.44 8.05 4.06
C GLN A 259 25.41 7.26 4.85
N MET A 260 24.16 7.29 4.41
CA MET A 260 23.05 6.51 4.96
C MET A 260 22.60 5.46 3.96
N TYR A 261 22.34 4.25 4.46
CA TYR A 261 21.81 3.11 3.71
C TYR A 261 20.55 2.59 4.40
N LEU A 262 19.48 2.43 3.63
CA LEU A 262 18.18 1.96 4.10
C LEU A 262 17.87 0.58 3.52
N TYR A 263 17.48 -0.35 4.38
CA TYR A 263 17.16 -1.73 4.00
C TYR A 263 15.65 -1.89 3.90
N TRP A 264 15.17 -2.44 2.78
CA TRP A 264 13.76 -2.59 2.48
C TRP A 264 13.42 -4.03 2.14
N GLN A 265 12.33 -4.52 2.71
CA GLN A 265 11.78 -5.82 2.38
C GLN A 265 10.35 -5.67 1.87
N LEU A 266 10.05 -6.31 0.75
CA LEU A 266 8.67 -6.41 0.27
C LEU A 266 7.94 -7.40 1.16
N MET A 267 6.96 -6.93 1.91
CA MET A 267 6.10 -7.74 2.75
C MET A 267 4.87 -8.17 1.95
N ASP A 268 4.41 -9.39 2.22
CA ASP A 268 3.23 -10.01 1.63
C ASP A 268 2.34 -10.53 2.77
N ILE A 269 1.13 -9.99 2.85
CA ILE A 269 0.14 -10.29 3.87
C ILE A 269 -1.06 -10.95 3.19
N ILE A 270 -1.45 -12.12 3.67
CA ILE A 270 -2.69 -12.78 3.28
C ILE A 270 -3.66 -12.69 4.46
N ASN A 271 -4.70 -11.88 4.31
CA ASN A 271 -5.76 -11.71 5.29
C ASN A 271 -6.97 -12.57 4.93
N ILE A 272 -7.55 -13.22 5.94
CA ILE A 272 -8.85 -13.87 5.87
C ILE A 272 -9.84 -12.91 6.53
N VAL A 273 -10.82 -12.46 5.77
CA VAL A 273 -11.75 -11.39 6.17
C VAL A 273 -13.17 -11.91 6.13
N ASP A 274 -13.95 -11.63 7.17
CA ASP A 274 -15.39 -11.80 7.15
C ASP A 274 -16.02 -10.69 6.28
N PRO A 275 -16.62 -11.02 5.12
CA PRO A 275 -17.16 -10.03 4.20
C PRO A 275 -18.35 -9.23 4.75
N SER A 276 -19.03 -9.76 5.78
CA SER A 276 -20.21 -9.12 6.38
C SER A 276 -19.83 -8.07 7.42
N SER A 277 -18.79 -8.33 8.21
CA SER A 277 -18.34 -7.45 9.30
C SER A 277 -17.09 -6.65 8.95
N ASN A 278 -16.41 -6.97 7.84
CA ASN A 278 -15.07 -6.48 7.49
C ASN A 278 -14.01 -6.75 8.58
N LEU A 279 -14.21 -7.76 9.42
CA LEU A 279 -13.26 -8.15 10.44
C LEU A 279 -12.23 -9.13 9.90
N VAL A 280 -10.96 -8.92 10.24
CA VAL A 280 -9.88 -9.87 9.95
C VAL A 280 -9.98 -11.04 10.92
N LEU A 281 -10.25 -12.23 10.39
CA LEU A 281 -10.34 -13.50 11.13
C LEU A 281 -8.97 -14.14 11.35
N GLY A 282 -8.03 -13.90 10.43
CA GLY A 282 -6.67 -14.42 10.50
C GLY A 282 -5.78 -13.76 9.45
N SER A 283 -4.47 -13.82 9.69
CA SER A 283 -3.49 -13.24 8.77
C SER A 283 -2.23 -14.11 8.71
N ILE A 284 -1.65 -14.20 7.52
CA ILE A 284 -0.35 -14.81 7.27
C ILE A 284 0.54 -13.70 6.74
N VAL A 285 1.66 -13.45 7.43
CA VAL A 285 2.63 -12.41 7.04
C VAL A 285 3.93 -13.08 6.62
N SER A 286 4.45 -12.68 5.47
CA SER A 286 5.72 -13.14 4.92
C SER A 286 6.51 -12.00 4.31
N GLY A 287 7.84 -12.11 4.30
CA GLY A 287 8.73 -11.13 3.64
C GLY A 287 9.42 -11.77 2.44
N ALA A 288 9.32 -11.14 1.28
CA ALA A 288 10.01 -11.58 0.06
C ALA A 288 11.52 -11.31 0.15
N LYS A 289 12.31 -12.14 -0.55
CA LYS A 289 13.76 -11.98 -0.73
C LYS A 289 14.03 -11.69 -2.22
N PRO A 290 15.08 -10.93 -2.57
CA PRO A 290 16.08 -10.32 -1.68
C PRO A 290 15.59 -9.05 -0.99
N VAL A 291 16.29 -8.66 0.07
CA VAL A 291 16.18 -7.32 0.66
C VAL A 291 16.81 -6.32 -0.30
N VAL A 292 16.16 -5.19 -0.51
CA VAL A 292 16.63 -4.09 -1.36
C VAL A 292 17.36 -3.08 -0.48
N ILE A 293 18.58 -2.70 -0.89
CA ILE A 293 19.35 -1.66 -0.23
C ILE A 293 19.18 -0.36 -1.04
N SER A 294 18.77 0.71 -0.37
CA SER A 294 18.64 2.04 -0.94
C SER A 294 19.73 2.95 -0.39
N GLY A 295 20.39 3.71 -1.28
CA GLY A 295 21.48 4.62 -0.95
C GLY A 295 22.69 4.45 -1.89
N PRO A 296 23.82 5.11 -1.59
CA PRO A 296 24.06 5.98 -0.43
C PRO A 296 23.25 7.30 -0.49
N PHE A 297 22.78 7.75 0.67
CA PHE A 297 22.21 9.09 0.85
C PHE A 297 23.11 9.93 1.74
N ASP A 298 23.27 11.22 1.43
CA ASP A 298 23.80 12.19 2.39
C ASP A 298 22.63 12.77 3.22
N PRO A 299 22.57 12.52 4.54
CA PRO A 299 21.52 13.07 5.40
C PRO A 299 21.43 14.60 5.37
N ASN A 300 22.51 15.29 4.99
CA ASN A 300 22.55 16.75 4.93
C ASN A 300 22.15 17.32 3.56
N ALA A 301 22.08 16.48 2.54
CA ALA A 301 21.79 16.87 1.15
C ALA A 301 20.64 16.06 0.55
N LEU A 302 19.61 15.78 1.36
CA LEU A 302 18.42 15.07 0.91
C LEU A 302 17.56 15.95 -0.02
N PRO A 303 16.93 15.36 -1.05
CA PRO A 303 16.09 16.12 -1.97
C PRO A 303 14.87 16.70 -1.25
N PRO A 304 14.31 17.83 -1.73
CA PRO A 304 13.02 18.29 -1.27
C PRO A 304 11.94 17.27 -1.62
N LEU A 305 10.79 17.32 -0.92
CA LEU A 305 9.67 16.45 -1.22
C LEU A 305 9.27 16.60 -2.69
N PRO A 306 8.93 15.50 -3.41
CA PRO A 306 8.39 15.58 -4.76
C PRO A 306 7.21 16.55 -4.75
N THR A 307 7.32 17.65 -5.47
CA THR A 307 6.22 18.60 -5.61
C THR A 307 5.36 18.11 -6.77
N PRO A 308 4.02 17.99 -6.63
CA PRO A 308 3.16 17.71 -7.78
C PRO A 308 3.44 18.76 -8.86
N ALA A 309 3.50 18.32 -10.11
CA ALA A 309 3.83 19.19 -11.23
C ALA A 309 2.89 20.41 -11.21
N PRO A 310 3.41 21.64 -11.28
CA PRO A 310 2.56 22.82 -11.21
C PRO A 310 1.58 22.80 -12.38
N GLN A 311 0.30 22.53 -12.10
CA GLN A 311 -0.76 22.86 -13.05
C GLN A 311 -0.87 24.38 -13.13
N ALA A 312 -0.86 24.90 -14.35
CA ALA A 312 -1.10 26.30 -14.60
C ALA A 312 -2.54 26.65 -14.16
N THR A 313 -2.72 27.20 -12.96
CA THR A 313 -3.27 28.56 -12.74
C THR A 313 -3.52 28.91 -11.27
N SER A 314 -3.04 30.11 -10.93
CA SER A 314 -3.42 31.07 -9.87
C SER A 314 -3.89 30.60 -8.48
N ALA A 315 -2.99 30.85 -7.53
CA ALA A 315 -3.18 31.57 -6.27
C ALA A 315 -3.68 30.84 -5.00
N ALA A 316 -2.94 31.15 -3.92
CA ALA A 316 -3.23 30.98 -2.49
C ALA A 316 -2.95 29.59 -1.87
N GLU A 317 -1.64 29.36 -1.74
CA GLU A 317 -0.91 28.51 -0.82
C GLU A 317 -1.43 28.50 0.64
N ARG A 318 -1.78 27.31 1.16
CA ARG A 318 -1.59 26.89 2.57
C ARG A 318 -1.49 25.36 2.64
N ARG A 319 -0.27 24.79 2.69
CA ARG A 319 -0.02 23.34 2.87
C ARG A 319 0.18 22.99 4.36
N LYS A 320 -0.41 21.88 4.81
CA LYS A 320 -0.10 21.17 6.07
C LYS A 320 0.31 19.75 5.73
N THR A 321 1.38 19.28 6.37
CA THR A 321 2.04 17.99 6.13
C THR A 321 1.35 16.83 6.86
N TRP A 322 1.27 15.68 6.20
CA TRP A 322 0.74 14.42 6.73
C TRP A 322 1.75 13.76 7.69
N VAL A 323 1.31 13.44 8.92
CA VAL A 323 2.03 12.59 9.88
C VAL A 323 1.01 11.70 10.61
N GLY A 324 1.05 10.39 10.33
CA GLY A 324 0.57 9.36 11.25
C GLY A 324 -0.96 9.16 11.34
N SER A 325 -1.32 7.89 11.54
CA SER A 325 -2.66 7.29 11.52
C SER A 325 -3.58 7.63 12.70
N ARG A 326 -3.60 8.88 13.19
CA ARG A 326 -4.64 9.39 14.12
C ARG A 326 -4.89 10.89 13.94
N LEU A 327 -6.11 11.24 13.53
CA LEU A 327 -6.66 12.59 13.68
C LEU A 327 -6.92 12.85 15.18
N VAL A 328 -6.09 13.68 15.82
CA VAL A 328 -6.44 14.32 17.10
C VAL A 328 -6.64 15.80 16.83
N PRO A 329 -7.79 16.40 17.18
CA PRO A 329 -7.99 17.83 17.05
C PRO A 329 -7.08 18.58 18.02
N ARG A 330 -6.31 19.55 17.52
CA ARG A 330 -5.59 20.49 18.38
C ARG A 330 -6.59 21.54 18.86
N VAL A 331 -7.00 21.44 20.12
CA VAL A 331 -7.67 22.53 20.85
C VAL A 331 -6.67 23.70 20.96
N ALA A 332 -7.19 24.91 20.80
CA ALA A 332 -6.46 26.17 20.86
C ALA A 332 -5.62 26.32 22.14
#